data_AF-A0AA90TRW0-F1
#
_entry.id   AF-A0AA90TRW0-F1
#
_cell.length_a   1.000
_cell.length_b   1.000
_cell.length_c   1.000
_cell.angle_alpha   90.00
_cell.angle_beta   90.00
_cell.angle_gamma   90.00
#
_symmetry.space_group_name_H-M   'P 1'
#
loop_
_entity.id
_entity.type
_entity.pdbx_description
1 polymer ?
#
loop_
_entity_poly.entity_id
_entity_poly.type
_entity_poly.pdbx_seq_one_letter_code
_entity_poly.pdbx_strand_id
1 'polypeptide(L)' 'MSAGIDEVGVRRLAGLANVISALLAAIPILQPESRADALQTCASMAADVADELEAITRFEPESKQ' A
#
# COMPACT_ATOMS: atom_id res chain seq x y z
N MET A 1 13.20 -16.20 17.79
CA MET A 1 11.81 -16.27 17.31
C MET A 1 11.76 -15.53 16.00
N SER A 2 11.78 -16.26 14.89
CA SER A 2 11.67 -15.65 13.57
C SER A 2 10.22 -15.19 13.43
N ALA A 3 9.99 -13.86 13.44
CA ALA A 3 8.68 -13.30 13.13
C ALA A 3 8.24 -13.94 11.81
N GLY A 4 7.20 -14.78 11.86
CA GLY A 4 6.68 -15.45 10.70
C GLY A 4 6.08 -14.38 9.82
N ILE A 5 6.82 -13.98 8.79
CA ILE A 5 6.35 -12.99 7.82
C ILE A 5 5.02 -13.51 7.28
N ASP A 6 3.91 -12.83 7.61
CA ASP A 6 2.58 -13.21 7.16
C ASP A 6 2.53 -13.13 5.63
N GLU A 7 2.42 -14.29 4.99
CA GLU A 7 2.48 -14.41 3.52
C GLU A 7 1.32 -13.63 2.86
N VAL A 8 0.18 -13.54 3.55
CA VAL A 8 -0.98 -12.76 3.08
C VAL A 8 -0.65 -11.26 3.11
N GLY A 9 -0.09 -10.76 4.22
CA GLY A 9 0.40 -9.40 4.36
C GLY A 9 1.43 -9.04 3.29
N VAL A 10 2.42 -9.90 3.04
CA VAL A 10 3.43 -9.68 2.00
C VAL A 10 2.83 -9.63 0.60
N ARG A 11 1.91 -10.54 0.27
CA ARG A 11 1.25 -10.55 -1.04
C ARG A 11 0.41 -9.29 -1.26
N ARG A 12 -0.30 -8.82 -0.23
CA ARG A 12 -1.05 -7.55 -0.26
C ARG A 12 -0.10 -6.36 -0.46
N LEU A 13 1.02 -6.33 0.28
CA LEU A 13 2.03 -5.29 0.17
C LEU A 13 2.66 -5.24 -1.25
N ALA A 14 2.99 -6.40 -1.80
CA ALA A 14 3.54 -6.54 -3.14
C ALA A 14 2.54 -6.10 -4.22
N GLY A 15 1.27 -6.47 -4.07
CA GLY A 15 0.20 -6.00 -4.96
C GLY A 15 0.09 -4.48 -4.98
N LEU A 16 0.25 -3.85 -3.82
CA LEU A 16 0.19 -2.39 -3.70
C LEU A 16 1.41 -1.65 -4.22
N ALA A 17 2.60 -2.17 -3.94
CA ALA A 17 3.83 -1.63 -4.53
C ALA A 17 3.74 -1.65 -6.06
N ASN A 18 3.12 -2.68 -6.64
CA ASN A 18 2.85 -2.75 -8.08
C ASN A 18 1.84 -1.68 -8.55
N VAL A 19 0.75 -1.46 -7.82
CA VAL A 19 -0.24 -0.41 -8.16
C VAL A 19 0.39 0.98 -8.11
N ILE A 20 1.13 1.31 -7.04
CA ILE A 20 1.84 2.58 -6.91
C ILE A 20 2.87 2.74 -8.03
N SER A 21 3.62 1.68 -8.35
CA SER A 21 4.60 1.70 -9.45
C SER A 21 3.94 1.94 -10.82
N ALA A 22 2.81 1.29 -11.09
CA ALA A 22 2.06 1.47 -12.33
C ALA A 22 1.50 2.90 -12.44
N LEU A 23 1.00 3.46 -11.34
CA LEU A 23 0.49 4.83 -11.29
C LEU A 23 1.61 5.86 -11.48
N LEU A 24 2.75 5.68 -10.81
CA LEU A 24 3.94 6.53 -11.00
C LEU A 24 4.43 6.49 -12.46
N ALA A 25 4.42 5.32 -13.09
CA ALA A 25 4.77 5.16 -14.50
C ALA A 25 3.75 5.82 -15.46
N ALA A 26 2.50 5.99 -15.04
CA ALA A 26 1.45 6.64 -15.83
C ALA A 26 1.50 8.18 -15.75
N ILE A 27 2.07 8.78 -14.70
CA ILE A 27 2.23 10.23 -14.55
C ILE A 27 2.85 10.93 -15.78
N PRO A 28 3.96 10.45 -16.37
CA PRO A 28 4.53 11.09 -17.56
C PRO A 28 3.61 11.01 -18.79
N ILE A 29 2.67 10.05 -18.83
CA ILE A 29 1.71 9.84 -19.93
C ILE A 29 0.46 10.73 -19.74
N LEU A 30 0.11 11.04 -18.49
CA LEU A 30 -1.07 11.85 -18.16
C LEU A 30 -0.92 13.31 -18.60
N GLN A 31 -2.04 13.90 -19.03
CA GLN A 31 -2.12 15.33 -19.34
C GLN A 31 -1.84 16.18 -18.09
N PRO A 32 -1.12 17.32 -18.21
CA PRO A 32 -0.69 18.13 -17.08
C PRO A 32 -1.81 18.49 -16.11
N GLU A 33 -2.98 18.85 -16.65
CA GLU A 33 -4.20 19.18 -15.90
C GLU A 33 -4.71 18.04 -15.02
N SER A 34 -4.55 16.78 -15.45
CA SER A 34 -5.04 15.61 -14.70
C SER A 34 -4.00 15.00 -13.76
N ARG A 35 -2.73 15.44 -13.82
CA ARG A 35 -1.65 14.86 -13.01
C ARG A 35 -1.83 15.08 -11.53
N ALA A 36 -2.26 16.28 -11.13
CA ALA A 36 -2.45 16.61 -9.71
C ALA A 36 -3.57 15.75 -9.09
N ASP A 37 -4.71 15.65 -9.76
CA ASP A 37 -5.85 14.84 -9.30
C ASP A 37 -5.52 13.34 -9.29
N ALA A 38 -4.81 12.86 -10.31
CA ALA A 38 -4.34 11.48 -10.36
C ALA A 38 -3.37 11.19 -9.20
N LEU A 39 -2.37 12.05 -8.99
CA LEU A 39 -1.42 11.94 -7.87
C LEU A 39 -2.12 11.98 -6.50
N GLN A 40 -3.08 12.87 -6.32
CA GLN A 40 -3.88 12.97 -5.10
C GLN A 40 -4.64 11.66 -4.85
N THR A 41 -5.27 11.10 -5.89
CA THR A 41 -5.99 9.82 -5.81
C THR A 41 -5.03 8.67 -5.46
N CYS A 42 -3.84 8.64 -6.07
CA CYS A 42 -2.81 7.65 -5.76
C CYS A 42 -2.37 7.74 -4.30
N ALA A 43 -2.17 8.97 -3.80
CA ALA A 43 -1.76 9.22 -2.42
C ALA A 43 -2.84 8.78 -1.43
N SER A 44 -4.12 9.07 -1.70
CA SER A 44 -5.23 8.60 -0.86
C SER A 44 -5.33 7.07 -0.84
N MET A 45 -5.27 6.42 -2.01
CA MET A 45 -5.31 4.95 -2.08
C MET A 45 -4.12 4.29 -1.36
N ALA A 46 -2.93 4.91 -1.44
CA ALA A 46 -1.76 4.44 -0.71
C ALA A 46 -1.92 4.62 0.81
N ALA A 47 -2.54 5.71 1.26
CA ALA A 47 -2.83 5.97 2.67
C ALA A 47 -3.87 4.98 3.23
N ASP A 48 -5.00 4.78 2.55
CA ASP A 48 -6.05 3.84 2.96
C ASP A 48 -5.47 2.43 3.16
N VAL A 49 -4.57 2.02 2.28
CA VAL A 49 -3.90 0.74 2.41
C VAL A 49 -2.91 0.72 3.55
N ALA A 50 -2.12 1.78 3.74
CA ALA A 50 -1.18 1.85 4.84
C ALA A 50 -1.92 1.71 6.18
N ASP A 51 -3.10 2.31 6.30
CA ASP A 51 -3.98 2.17 7.45
C ASP A 51 -4.53 0.74 7.59
N GLU A 52 -4.96 0.10 6.50
CA GLU A 52 -5.37 -1.32 6.53
C GLU A 52 -4.24 -2.25 6.95
N LEU A 53 -3.01 -1.98 6.48
CA LEU A 53 -1.82 -2.74 6.85
C LEU A 53 -1.44 -2.52 8.33
N GLU A 54 -1.50 -1.28 8.81
CA GLU A 54 -1.29 -0.96 10.22
C GLU A 54 -2.32 -1.70 11.09
N ALA A 55 -3.58 -1.74 10.66
CA ALA A 55 -4.62 -2.50 11.34
C ALA A 55 -4.26 -3.99 11.41
N ILE A 56 -3.94 -4.62 10.27
CA ILE A 56 -3.58 -6.06 10.22
C ILE A 56 -2.38 -6.36 11.11
N THR A 57 -1.34 -5.53 11.06
CA THR A 57 -0.11 -5.72 11.87
C THR A 57 -0.32 -5.45 13.36
N ARG A 58 -1.26 -4.58 13.75
CA ARG A 58 -1.67 -4.40 15.16
C ARG A 58 -2.49 -5.56 15.72
N PHE A 59 -3.14 -6.36 14.87
CA PHE A 59 -3.94 -7.50 15.30
C PHE A 59 -3.14 -8.80 15.49
N GLU A 60 -1.82 -8.83 15.29
CA GLU A 60 -0.99 -9.88 15.88
C GLU A 60 -1.05 -9.69 17.41
N PRO A 61 -1.85 -10.50 18.14
CA PRO A 61 -1.95 -10.34 19.57
C PRO A 61 -0.60 -10.74 20.15
N GLU A 62 -0.15 -9.96 21.13
CA GLU A 62 0.79 -10.43 22.14
C GLU A 62 0.37 -11.85 22.54
N SER A 63 1.13 -12.84 22.06
CA SER A 63 1.02 -14.22 22.53
C SER A 63 1.41 -14.18 23.99
N LYS A 64 0.39 -14.06 24.84
CA LYS A 64 0.50 -14.06 26.30
C LYS A 64 1.40 -15.21 26.72
N GLN A 65 2.41 -14.85 27.51
CA GLN A 65 3.23 -15.73 28.34
C GLN A 65 2.38 -16.70 29.16
#